data_AF-A0AAW4FY59-F1
#
_entry.id   AF-A0AAW4FY59-F1
#
_cell.length_a   1.000
_cell.length_b   1.000
_cell.length_c   1.000
_cell.angle_alpha   90.00
_cell.angle_beta   90.00
_cell.angle_gamma   90.00
#
_symmetry.space_group_name_H-M   'P 1'
#
loop_
_entity.id
_entity.type
_entity.pdbx_description
1 polymer ?
#
loop_
_entity_poly.entity_id
_entity_poly.type
_entity_poly.pdbx_seq_one_letter_code
_entity_poly.pdbx_strand_id
1 'polypeptide(L)'
;MGSLNCELSPLVFAELYQHLLTDQTRRDELLARLETLNVGLEWLSTMAEAYDAKWRSECRWLTAENVGCSVLDAEHAVVATWILAGLRNTGHSHDYSSELRMSVTERAIREIDDDLPSSLPTALSPAVIGWTLGRVEGAVDGSLPVVPAHPLPDPFVYSAYEGLVEHVIGLPAEVGSLPELAGSATYVRSAGLAEALAGVEGGPQRALDKLMRETSLLTPSNVRTRLQRHWVDFVDRRNVLTHIRADTAGMTFTEATVQSKTWQHLKLTVEGITYFVCHAISGYLYEHMPPPVHGDPWEKFIRRDLEVWE
;
A
#
# COMPACT_ATOMS: atom_id res chain seq x y z
N MET A 1 15.18 13.30 -7.83
CA MET A 1 14.48 12.00 -7.76
C MET A 1 13.01 12.29 -7.93
N GLY A 2 12.29 11.50 -8.74
CA GLY A 2 10.86 11.72 -8.99
C GLY A 2 10.04 11.37 -7.76
N SER A 3 8.88 12.02 -7.61
CA SER A 3 7.90 11.70 -6.55
C SER A 3 7.42 10.25 -6.71
N LEU A 4 7.31 9.49 -5.62
CA LEU A 4 6.72 8.15 -5.65
C LEU A 4 5.19 8.28 -5.77
N ASN A 5 4.67 8.11 -6.99
CA ASN A 5 3.24 8.16 -7.26
C ASN A 5 2.62 6.76 -7.36
N CYS A 6 1.35 6.63 -6.98
CA CYS A 6 0.57 5.42 -7.20
C CYS A 6 -0.15 5.49 -8.55
N GLU A 7 0.58 5.14 -9.60
CA GLU A 7 0.08 5.07 -10.97
C GLU A 7 -0.16 3.60 -11.33
N LEU A 8 -1.41 3.26 -11.65
CA LEU A 8 -1.85 1.89 -11.88
C LEU A 8 -2.54 1.79 -13.25
N SER A 9 -2.54 0.58 -13.81
CA SER A 9 -3.16 0.29 -15.10
C SER A 9 -4.69 0.36 -15.03
N PRO A 10 -5.39 0.69 -16.13
CA PRO A 10 -6.85 0.56 -16.23
C PRO A 10 -7.36 -0.81 -15.78
N LEU A 11 -6.62 -1.90 -16.05
CA LEU A 11 -6.99 -3.25 -15.61
C LEU A 11 -7.18 -3.35 -14.10
N VAL A 12 -6.30 -2.71 -13.33
CA VAL A 12 -6.36 -2.72 -11.86
C VAL A 12 -7.66 -2.10 -11.37
N PHE A 13 -8.06 -0.96 -11.94
CA PHE A 13 -9.29 -0.27 -11.55
C PHE A 13 -10.54 -1.03 -11.97
N ALA A 14 -10.54 -1.64 -13.16
CA ALA A 14 -11.61 -2.52 -13.62
C ALA A 14 -11.84 -3.66 -12.62
N GLU A 15 -10.78 -4.41 -12.28
CA GLU A 15 -10.87 -5.52 -11.32
C GLU A 15 -11.25 -5.04 -9.91
N LEU A 16 -10.67 -3.93 -9.44
CA LEU A 16 -10.96 -3.36 -8.12
C LEU A 16 -12.46 -3.08 -7.98
N TYR A 17 -13.05 -2.33 -8.90
CA TYR A 17 -14.45 -1.97 -8.82
C TYR A 17 -15.39 -3.18 -9.05
N GLN A 18 -15.05 -4.12 -9.94
CA GLN A 18 -15.81 -5.36 -10.08
C GLN A 18 -15.82 -6.17 -8.78
N HIS A 19 -14.66 -6.35 -8.13
CA HIS A 19 -14.56 -7.07 -6.86
C HIS A 19 -15.27 -6.37 -5.69
N LEU A 20 -15.42 -5.03 -5.72
CA LEU A 20 -16.22 -4.33 -4.72
C LEU A 20 -17.71 -4.63 -4.84
N LEU A 21 -18.18 -4.91 -6.06
CA LEU A 21 -19.59 -5.15 -6.35
C LEU A 21 -20.04 -6.61 -6.13
N THR A 22 -19.13 -7.54 -5.81
CA THR A 22 -19.48 -8.96 -5.59
C THR A 22 -19.99 -9.29 -4.19
N ASP A 23 -19.60 -8.51 -3.17
CA ASP A 23 -19.97 -8.76 -1.76
C ASP A 23 -21.10 -7.82 -1.31
N GLN A 24 -22.23 -8.38 -0.88
CA GLN A 24 -23.39 -7.59 -0.47
C GLN A 24 -23.12 -6.68 0.73
N THR A 25 -22.33 -7.12 1.72
CA THR A 25 -22.02 -6.32 2.91
C THR A 25 -21.21 -5.08 2.54
N ARG A 26 -20.26 -5.23 1.60
CA ARG A 26 -19.47 -4.11 1.10
C ARG A 26 -20.34 -3.12 0.33
N ARG A 27 -21.29 -3.62 -0.48
CA ARG A 27 -22.20 -2.78 -1.27
C ARG A 27 -23.03 -1.84 -0.40
N ASP A 28 -23.53 -2.32 0.74
CA ASP A 28 -24.35 -1.50 1.63
C ASP A 28 -23.53 -0.34 2.24
N GLU A 29 -22.31 -0.61 2.70
CA GLU A 29 -21.38 0.41 3.21
C GLU A 29 -20.92 1.39 2.12
N LEU A 30 -20.66 0.88 0.91
CA LEU A 30 -20.29 1.69 -0.24
C LEU A 30 -21.43 2.59 -0.70
N LEU A 31 -22.68 2.16 -0.64
CA LEU A 31 -23.83 2.99 -1.02
C LEU A 31 -23.88 4.27 -0.18
N ALA A 32 -23.77 4.15 1.16
CA ALA A 32 -23.73 5.30 2.04
C ALA A 32 -22.55 6.24 1.74
N ARG A 33 -21.41 5.67 1.33
CA ARG A 33 -20.24 6.45 0.91
C ARG A 33 -20.48 7.21 -0.40
N LEU A 34 -21.05 6.56 -1.40
CA LEU A 34 -21.32 7.13 -2.73
C LEU A 34 -22.44 8.17 -2.71
N GLU A 35 -23.41 8.04 -1.80
CA GLU A 35 -24.46 9.03 -1.59
C GLU A 35 -23.88 10.42 -1.25
N THR A 36 -22.67 10.49 -0.67
CA THR A 36 -21.98 11.79 -0.44
C THR A 36 -21.60 12.52 -1.73
N LEU A 37 -21.56 11.81 -2.86
CA LEU A 37 -21.39 12.36 -4.21
C LEU A 37 -22.71 12.47 -4.98
N ASN A 38 -23.84 12.09 -4.37
CA ASN A 38 -25.15 11.95 -5.03
C ASN A 38 -25.16 10.94 -6.18
N VAL A 39 -24.39 9.85 -6.07
CA VAL A 39 -24.34 8.76 -7.06
C VAL A 39 -24.69 7.42 -6.40
N GLY A 40 -25.22 6.46 -7.16
CA GLY A 40 -25.52 5.11 -6.69
C GLY A 40 -24.45 4.08 -7.04
N LEU A 41 -24.70 2.81 -6.72
CA LEU A 41 -23.77 1.70 -7.00
C LEU A 41 -23.56 1.46 -8.50
N GLU A 42 -24.54 1.83 -9.33
CA GLU A 42 -24.42 1.80 -10.79
C GLU A 42 -23.26 2.64 -11.30
N TRP A 43 -22.90 3.72 -10.59
CA TRP A 43 -21.74 4.55 -10.91
C TRP A 43 -20.42 3.77 -10.81
N LEU A 44 -20.27 2.90 -9.80
CA LEU A 44 -19.11 1.99 -9.70
C LEU A 44 -19.09 0.97 -10.85
N SER A 45 -20.26 0.46 -11.26
CA SER A 45 -20.36 -0.48 -12.39
C SER A 45 -19.94 0.21 -13.69
N THR A 46 -20.45 1.42 -13.95
CA THR A 46 -20.07 2.22 -15.12
C THR A 46 -18.58 2.54 -15.15
N MET A 47 -17.98 2.90 -14.01
CA MET A 47 -16.54 3.06 -13.94
C MET A 47 -15.81 1.77 -14.29
N ALA A 48 -16.19 0.64 -13.66
CA ALA A 48 -15.54 -0.65 -13.90
C ALA A 48 -15.56 -1.04 -15.39
N GLU A 49 -16.70 -0.86 -16.05
CA GLU A 49 -16.87 -1.11 -17.49
C GLU A 49 -16.01 -0.18 -18.35
N ALA A 50 -15.88 1.11 -17.98
CA ALA A 50 -15.07 2.07 -18.72
C ALA A 50 -13.56 1.77 -18.61
N TYR A 51 -13.07 1.43 -17.42
CA TYR A 51 -11.68 1.00 -17.24
C TYR A 51 -11.40 -0.29 -18.01
N ASP A 52 -12.34 -1.23 -18.02
CA ASP A 52 -12.23 -2.48 -18.79
C ASP A 52 -12.19 -2.23 -20.30
N ALA A 53 -13.04 -1.31 -20.81
CA ALA A 53 -13.04 -0.91 -22.20
C ALA A 53 -11.71 -0.24 -22.61
N LYS A 54 -11.19 0.65 -21.75
CA LYS A 54 -9.88 1.28 -21.93
C LYS A 54 -8.77 0.24 -21.99
N TRP A 55 -8.73 -0.68 -21.03
CA TRP A 55 -7.77 -1.79 -21.01
C TRP A 55 -7.84 -2.61 -22.29
N ARG A 56 -9.03 -3.06 -22.72
CA ARG A 56 -9.19 -3.88 -23.95
C ARG A 56 -8.75 -3.15 -25.22
N SER A 57 -8.90 -1.83 -25.25
CA SER A 57 -8.42 -1.01 -26.36
C SER A 57 -6.89 -0.96 -26.42
N GLU A 58 -6.25 -0.74 -25.26
CA GLU A 58 -4.79 -0.68 -25.13
C GLU A 58 -4.14 -2.04 -25.32
N CYS A 59 -4.74 -3.11 -24.77
CA CYS A 59 -4.20 -4.47 -24.73
C CYS A 59 -3.81 -5.02 -26.11
N ARG A 60 -4.42 -4.51 -27.20
CA ARG A 60 -4.07 -4.85 -28.59
C ARG A 60 -2.63 -4.48 -28.98
N TRP A 61 -2.01 -3.57 -28.24
CA TRP A 61 -0.68 -3.03 -28.49
C TRP A 61 0.28 -3.27 -27.33
N LEU A 62 -0.20 -3.92 -26.25
CA LEU A 62 0.60 -4.21 -25.08
C LEU A 62 1.41 -5.49 -25.29
N THR A 63 2.65 -5.43 -24.83
CA THR A 63 3.62 -6.52 -24.81
C THR A 63 4.18 -6.66 -23.40
N ALA A 64 4.90 -7.74 -23.14
CA ALA A 64 5.57 -7.92 -21.86
C ALA A 64 6.56 -6.77 -21.52
N GLU A 65 7.10 -6.10 -22.55
CA GLU A 65 8.06 -5.01 -22.38
C GLU A 65 7.41 -3.65 -22.07
N ASN A 66 6.20 -3.40 -22.56
CA ASN A 66 5.58 -2.07 -22.50
C ASN A 66 4.33 -2.01 -21.61
N VAL A 67 3.81 -3.14 -21.12
CA VAL A 67 2.59 -3.16 -20.28
C VAL A 67 2.72 -2.30 -19.03
N GLY A 68 3.93 -2.16 -18.48
CA GLY A 68 4.22 -1.26 -17.37
C GLY A 68 4.00 0.23 -17.67
N CYS A 69 3.88 0.61 -18.94
CA CYS A 69 3.59 1.98 -19.38
C CYS A 69 2.09 2.27 -19.56
N SER A 70 1.23 1.24 -19.51
CA SER A 70 -0.22 1.44 -19.44
C SER A 70 -0.57 1.83 -18.01
N VAL A 71 -0.44 3.13 -17.74
CA VAL A 71 -0.75 3.75 -16.44
C VAL A 71 -1.71 4.90 -16.63
N LEU A 72 -2.56 5.11 -15.62
CA LEU A 72 -3.38 6.29 -15.48
C LEU A 72 -2.78 7.24 -14.46
N ASP A 73 -3.18 8.51 -14.54
CA ASP A 73 -2.78 9.54 -13.58
C ASP A 73 -3.17 9.13 -12.14
N ALA A 74 -2.35 9.52 -11.17
CA ALA A 74 -2.51 9.14 -9.77
C ALA A 74 -3.87 9.56 -9.16
N GLU A 75 -4.56 10.53 -9.75
CA GLU A 75 -5.91 10.94 -9.32
C GLU A 75 -6.92 9.78 -9.36
N HIS A 76 -6.78 8.84 -10.31
CA HIS A 76 -7.61 7.63 -10.36
C HIS A 76 -7.43 6.77 -9.11
N ALA A 77 -6.19 6.61 -8.66
CA ALA A 77 -5.86 5.87 -7.43
C ALA A 77 -6.39 6.60 -6.18
N VAL A 78 -6.35 7.94 -6.16
CA VAL A 78 -6.92 8.76 -5.08
C VAL A 78 -8.43 8.52 -4.95
N VAL A 79 -9.17 8.51 -6.06
CA VAL A 79 -10.62 8.21 -6.05
C VAL A 79 -10.86 6.80 -5.51
N ALA A 80 -10.14 5.80 -6.03
CA ALA A 80 -10.29 4.42 -5.60
C ALA A 80 -10.00 4.23 -4.10
N THR A 81 -8.95 4.86 -3.57
CA THR A 81 -8.65 4.76 -2.13
C THR A 81 -9.66 5.49 -1.25
N TRP A 82 -10.28 6.58 -1.73
CA TRP A 82 -11.36 7.24 -0.98
C TRP A 82 -12.63 6.40 -0.92
N ILE A 83 -12.95 5.66 -1.99
CA ILE A 83 -14.04 4.68 -2.02
C ILE A 83 -13.75 3.55 -1.02
N LEU A 84 -12.56 2.95 -1.12
CA LEU A 84 -12.13 1.87 -0.23
C LEU A 84 -12.12 2.30 1.25
N ALA A 85 -11.72 3.53 1.56
CA ALA A 85 -11.72 4.04 2.94
C ALA A 85 -13.10 3.97 3.61
N GLY A 86 -14.20 3.99 2.84
CA GLY A 86 -15.56 3.77 3.34
C GLY A 86 -15.74 2.39 3.99
N LEU A 87 -14.97 1.38 3.56
CA LEU A 87 -15.01 0.01 4.08
C LEU A 87 -14.15 -0.20 5.32
N ARG A 88 -13.50 0.83 5.87
CA ARG A 88 -12.56 0.65 7.00
C ARG A 88 -13.18 -0.01 8.23
N ASN A 89 -14.49 0.05 8.40
CA ASN A 89 -15.18 -0.54 9.54
C ASN A 89 -15.63 -1.99 9.30
N THR A 90 -15.37 -2.57 8.11
CA THR A 90 -15.78 -3.93 7.75
C THR A 90 -14.72 -5.00 8.04
N GLY A 91 -13.68 -4.66 8.81
CA GLY A 91 -12.56 -5.57 9.14
C GLY A 91 -11.34 -5.36 8.25
N HIS A 92 -10.57 -6.43 8.02
CA HIS A 92 -9.30 -6.35 7.28
C HIS A 92 -9.47 -6.54 5.76
N SER A 93 -8.63 -5.86 4.96
CA SER A 93 -8.66 -5.90 3.49
C SER A 93 -7.79 -7.00 2.85
N HIS A 94 -7.21 -7.90 3.65
CA HIS A 94 -6.20 -8.86 3.17
C HIS A 94 -6.68 -9.81 2.08
N ASP A 95 -7.86 -10.40 2.27
CA ASP A 95 -8.40 -11.37 1.31
C ASP A 95 -8.79 -10.66 0.02
N TYR A 96 -9.46 -9.50 0.14
CA TYR A 96 -9.75 -8.61 -0.99
C TYR A 96 -8.47 -8.22 -1.77
N SER A 97 -7.40 -7.81 -1.08
CA SER A 97 -6.14 -7.46 -1.73
C SER A 97 -5.47 -8.65 -2.43
N SER A 98 -5.67 -9.86 -1.92
CA SER A 98 -5.10 -11.08 -2.52
C SER A 98 -5.90 -11.51 -3.74
N GLU A 99 -7.23 -11.48 -3.64
CA GLU A 99 -8.15 -11.71 -4.76
C GLU A 99 -7.93 -10.71 -5.89
N LEU A 100 -7.83 -9.42 -5.59
CA LEU A 100 -7.57 -8.37 -6.58
C LEU A 100 -6.27 -8.63 -7.34
N ARG A 101 -5.17 -8.89 -6.63
CA ARG A 101 -3.87 -9.18 -7.27
C ARG A 101 -3.93 -10.42 -8.14
N MET A 102 -4.61 -11.47 -7.67
CA MET A 102 -4.78 -12.71 -8.41
C MET A 102 -5.55 -12.46 -9.71
N SER A 103 -6.70 -11.79 -9.66
CA SER A 103 -7.50 -11.49 -10.85
C SER A 103 -6.76 -10.60 -11.85
N VAL A 104 -6.07 -9.55 -11.38
CA VAL A 104 -5.23 -8.71 -12.25
C VAL A 104 -4.13 -9.53 -12.92
N THR A 105 -3.47 -10.42 -12.16
CA THR A 105 -2.41 -11.28 -12.69
C THR A 105 -2.94 -12.25 -13.74
N GLU A 106 -4.01 -12.97 -13.43
CA GLU A 106 -4.63 -13.94 -14.32
C GLU A 106 -5.11 -13.29 -15.61
N ARG A 107 -5.73 -12.10 -15.52
CA ARG A 107 -6.18 -11.35 -16.69
C ARG A 107 -5.03 -10.83 -17.53
N ALA A 108 -4.00 -10.26 -16.90
CA ALA A 108 -2.83 -9.79 -17.62
C ALA A 108 -2.15 -10.92 -18.40
N ILE A 109 -1.93 -12.08 -17.76
CA ILE A 109 -1.34 -13.27 -18.39
C ILE A 109 -2.22 -13.80 -19.54
N ARG A 110 -3.54 -13.75 -19.39
CA ARG A 110 -4.47 -14.25 -20.39
C ARG A 110 -4.60 -13.33 -21.61
N GLU A 111 -4.54 -12.01 -21.39
CA GLU A 111 -4.92 -11.02 -22.41
C GLU A 111 -3.71 -10.43 -23.15
N ILE A 112 -2.50 -10.55 -22.61
CA ILE A 112 -1.26 -10.13 -23.27
C ILE A 112 -0.65 -11.34 -23.97
N ASP A 113 -0.43 -11.23 -25.29
CA ASP A 113 0.00 -12.32 -26.18
C ASP A 113 1.49 -12.70 -26.03
N ASP A 114 2.13 -12.29 -24.92
CA ASP A 114 3.53 -12.53 -24.60
C ASP A 114 3.68 -13.21 -23.23
N ASP A 115 4.75 -13.99 -23.06
CA ASP A 115 5.15 -14.54 -21.77
C ASP A 115 5.51 -13.40 -20.80
N LEU A 116 4.54 -12.96 -20.00
CA LEU A 116 4.79 -11.98 -18.95
C LEU A 116 5.89 -12.47 -17.98
N PRO A 117 6.74 -11.55 -17.49
CA PRO A 117 7.71 -11.90 -16.48
C PRO A 117 7.03 -12.46 -15.22
N SER A 118 7.75 -13.31 -14.49
CA SER A 118 7.26 -13.91 -13.24
C SER A 118 6.90 -12.88 -12.16
N SER A 119 7.49 -11.69 -12.22
CA SER A 119 7.09 -10.51 -11.48
C SER A 119 6.39 -9.55 -12.43
N LEU A 120 5.12 -9.27 -12.17
CA LEU A 120 4.39 -8.26 -12.93
C LEU A 120 5.03 -6.87 -12.77
N PRO A 121 4.91 -6.01 -13.79
CA PRO A 121 5.24 -4.60 -13.65
C PRO A 121 4.42 -3.93 -12.55
N THR A 122 4.97 -2.86 -11.98
CA THR A 122 4.39 -2.19 -10.82
C THR A 122 3.02 -1.58 -11.13
N ALA A 123 2.79 -1.13 -12.37
CA ALA A 123 1.47 -0.69 -12.87
C ALA A 123 0.36 -1.74 -12.70
N LEU A 124 0.71 -3.03 -12.63
CA LEU A 124 -0.19 -4.17 -12.46
C LEU A 124 -0.08 -4.82 -11.07
N SER A 125 0.57 -4.14 -10.12
CA SER A 125 0.86 -4.69 -8.79
C SER A 125 0.13 -3.92 -7.69
N PRO A 126 -1.22 -3.98 -7.61
CA PRO A 126 -1.96 -3.28 -6.57
C PRO A 126 -1.78 -3.94 -5.20
N ALA A 127 -1.90 -3.15 -4.14
CA ALA A 127 -2.06 -3.62 -2.79
C ALA A 127 -3.16 -2.82 -2.08
N VAL A 128 -4.02 -3.50 -1.32
CA VAL A 128 -5.03 -2.86 -0.48
C VAL A 128 -4.76 -3.22 0.97
N ILE A 129 -4.18 -2.27 1.71
CA ILE A 129 -3.77 -2.46 3.11
C ILE A 129 -4.61 -1.54 3.98
N GLY A 130 -5.32 -2.09 4.96
CA GLY A 130 -6.19 -1.30 5.84
C GLY A 130 -7.21 -0.44 5.07
N TRP A 131 -7.71 -0.97 3.94
CA TRP A 131 -8.59 -0.27 3.00
C TRP A 131 -8.02 1.01 2.36
N THR A 132 -6.70 1.08 2.26
CA THR A 132 -5.98 2.07 1.45
C THR A 132 -5.41 1.38 0.23
N LEU A 133 -5.70 1.89 -0.97
CA LEU A 133 -5.06 1.43 -2.20
C LEU A 133 -3.62 1.93 -2.24
N GLY A 134 -2.73 1.09 -2.73
CA GLY A 134 -1.37 1.46 -3.09
C GLY A 134 -0.83 0.57 -4.20
N ARG A 135 0.39 0.89 -4.62
CA ARG A 135 1.16 0.15 -5.62
C ARG A 135 2.34 -0.51 -4.94
N VAL A 136 2.55 -1.80 -5.17
CA VAL A 136 3.77 -2.49 -4.75
C VAL A 136 4.91 -2.01 -5.64
N GLU A 137 6.00 -1.57 -5.02
CA GLU A 137 7.15 -1.00 -5.71
C GLU A 137 8.41 -1.85 -5.48
N GLY A 138 9.19 -2.05 -6.54
CA GLY A 138 10.38 -2.91 -6.51
C GLY A 138 10.09 -4.42 -6.58
N ALA A 139 11.15 -5.22 -6.60
CA ALA A 139 11.09 -6.68 -6.78
C ALA A 139 11.37 -7.47 -5.48
N VAL A 140 11.33 -6.80 -4.34
CA VAL A 140 11.78 -7.36 -3.06
C VAL A 140 10.76 -8.37 -2.50
N ASP A 141 9.46 -8.05 -2.63
CA ASP A 141 8.36 -8.91 -2.22
C ASP A 141 7.09 -8.57 -3.02
N GLY A 142 6.24 -9.54 -3.31
CA GLY A 142 4.99 -9.31 -4.05
C GLY A 142 3.93 -8.50 -3.30
N SER A 143 4.21 -8.03 -2.08
CA SER A 143 3.30 -7.21 -1.27
C SER A 143 3.93 -5.96 -0.65
N LEU A 144 5.24 -5.79 -0.73
CA LEU A 144 5.98 -4.71 -0.05
C LEU A 144 7.28 -4.36 -0.78
N PRO A 145 7.76 -3.11 -0.68
CA PRO A 145 7.09 -1.96 -0.07
C PRO A 145 5.91 -1.45 -0.90
N VAL A 146 5.05 -0.64 -0.28
CA VAL A 146 3.86 -0.08 -0.94
C VAL A 146 3.96 1.44 -0.99
N VAL A 147 3.60 2.01 -2.13
CA VAL A 147 3.36 3.45 -2.31
C VAL A 147 1.83 3.67 -2.25
N PRO A 148 1.29 4.27 -1.17
CA PRO A 148 -0.13 4.56 -1.05
C PRO A 148 -0.62 5.54 -2.12
N ALA A 149 -1.89 5.42 -2.47
CA ALA A 149 -2.53 6.27 -3.46
C ALA A 149 -2.75 7.71 -2.99
N HIS A 150 -2.83 7.93 -1.68
CA HIS A 150 -3.01 9.24 -1.10
C HIS A 150 -1.94 9.47 -0.02
N PRO A 151 -1.31 10.66 0.03
CA PRO A 151 -0.31 10.95 1.06
C PRO A 151 -0.95 11.07 2.45
N LEU A 152 -0.14 10.96 3.50
CA LEU A 152 -0.59 11.36 4.84
C LEU A 152 -0.80 12.89 4.89
N PRO A 153 -1.75 13.39 5.70
CA PRO A 153 -1.96 14.83 5.87
C PRO A 153 -0.74 15.56 6.40
N ASP A 154 0.08 14.90 7.24
CA ASP A 154 1.35 15.44 7.70
C ASP A 154 2.44 15.16 6.65
N PRO A 155 2.94 16.20 5.94
CA PRO A 155 3.91 16.02 4.87
C PRO A 155 5.28 15.56 5.38
N PHE A 156 5.63 15.84 6.64
CA PHE A 156 6.90 15.39 7.21
C PHE A 156 6.88 13.90 7.51
N VAL A 157 5.77 13.41 8.06
CA VAL A 157 5.56 11.97 8.28
C VAL A 157 5.50 11.23 6.96
N TYR A 158 4.79 11.78 5.97
CA TYR A 158 4.72 11.15 4.64
C TYR A 158 6.09 11.08 3.96
N SER A 159 6.85 12.19 3.97
CA SER A 159 8.20 12.21 3.39
C SER A 159 9.15 11.23 4.08
N ALA A 160 9.03 11.03 5.40
CA ALA A 160 9.79 10.02 6.12
C ALA A 160 9.42 8.59 5.71
N TYR A 161 8.14 8.35 5.39
CA TYR A 161 7.67 7.06 4.87
C TYR A 161 8.13 6.83 3.44
N GLU A 162 8.05 7.82 2.56
CA GLU A 162 8.61 7.75 1.20
C GLU A 162 10.10 7.41 1.25
N GLY A 163 10.88 8.07 2.12
CA GLY A 163 12.30 7.76 2.30
C GLY A 163 12.56 6.36 2.86
N LEU A 164 11.61 5.73 3.58
CA LEU A 164 11.68 4.31 3.95
C LEU A 164 11.42 3.41 2.74
N VAL A 165 10.42 3.73 1.92
CA VAL A 165 10.10 3.00 0.69
C VAL A 165 11.26 3.05 -0.30
N GLU A 166 11.79 4.24 -0.60
CA GLU A 166 12.97 4.45 -1.44
C GLU A 166 14.18 3.66 -0.93
N HIS A 167 14.41 3.69 0.40
CA HIS A 167 15.49 2.94 1.01
C HIS A 167 15.36 1.44 0.74
N VAL A 168 14.16 0.88 0.96
CA VAL A 168 13.88 -0.55 0.76
C VAL A 168 14.04 -0.95 -0.70
N ILE A 169 13.55 -0.13 -1.64
CA ILE A 169 13.69 -0.38 -3.09
C ILE A 169 15.16 -0.37 -3.50
N GLY A 170 15.96 0.51 -2.90
CA GLY A 170 17.39 0.61 -3.15
C GLY A 170 18.23 -0.50 -2.50
N LEU A 171 17.63 -1.36 -1.66
CA LEU A 171 18.37 -2.49 -1.07
C LEU A 171 18.62 -3.58 -2.13
N PRO A 172 19.83 -4.16 -2.18
CA PRO A 172 20.07 -5.34 -3.00
C PRO A 172 19.23 -6.52 -2.49
N ALA A 173 18.85 -7.42 -3.40
CA ALA A 173 18.11 -8.65 -3.06
C ALA A 173 18.81 -9.45 -1.94
N GLU A 174 20.15 -9.47 -1.96
CA GLU A 174 20.97 -9.89 -0.85
C GLU A 174 21.49 -8.68 -0.07
N VAL A 175 20.76 -8.30 0.98
CA VAL A 175 21.11 -7.21 1.91
C VAL A 175 22.51 -7.41 2.54
N GLY A 176 23.04 -8.65 2.53
CA GLY A 176 24.27 -9.09 3.18
C GLY A 176 25.55 -8.30 2.87
N SER A 177 25.57 -7.45 1.83
CA SER A 177 26.69 -6.54 1.55
C SER A 177 26.70 -5.30 2.46
N LEU A 178 25.55 -4.84 2.95
CA LEU A 178 25.40 -3.64 3.79
C LEU A 178 24.33 -3.81 4.89
N PRO A 179 24.41 -4.86 5.73
CA PRO A 179 23.35 -5.20 6.69
C PRO A 179 23.18 -4.18 7.81
N GLU A 180 24.26 -3.50 8.19
CA GLU A 180 24.23 -2.42 9.17
C GLU A 180 23.42 -1.24 8.64
N LEU A 181 23.77 -0.71 7.46
CA LEU A 181 23.05 0.41 6.84
C LEU A 181 21.58 0.09 6.62
N ALA A 182 21.28 -1.13 6.14
CA ALA A 182 19.91 -1.58 5.92
C ALA A 182 19.12 -1.68 7.24
N GLY A 183 19.72 -2.28 8.27
CA GLY A 183 19.13 -2.38 9.60
C GLY A 183 18.92 -1.02 10.24
N SER A 184 20.01 -0.27 10.48
CA SER A 184 20.00 1.02 11.15
C SER A 184 19.01 1.99 10.54
N ALA A 185 19.01 2.14 9.20
CA ALA A 185 18.08 3.04 8.52
C ALA A 185 16.62 2.59 8.65
N THR A 186 16.34 1.29 8.49
CA THR A 186 14.98 0.75 8.60
C THR A 186 14.43 0.88 10.02
N TYR A 187 15.20 0.48 11.03
CA TYR A 187 14.77 0.51 12.44
C TYR A 187 14.60 1.95 12.95
N VAL A 188 15.53 2.86 12.65
CA VAL A 188 15.46 4.26 13.11
C VAL A 188 14.30 5.00 12.49
N ARG A 189 14.13 4.91 11.16
CA ARG A 189 13.01 5.58 10.49
C ARG A 189 11.67 5.03 10.96
N SER A 190 11.57 3.72 11.13
CA SER A 190 10.34 3.08 11.60
C SER A 190 9.98 3.47 13.03
N ALA A 191 10.97 3.58 13.93
CA ALA A 191 10.74 4.10 15.28
C ALA A 191 10.18 5.53 15.24
N GLY A 192 10.82 6.43 14.47
CA GLY A 192 10.36 7.82 14.34
C GLY A 192 8.98 7.94 13.69
N LEU A 193 8.70 7.13 12.66
CA LEU A 193 7.38 7.06 12.02
C LEU A 193 6.32 6.59 13.01
N ALA A 194 6.59 5.55 13.80
CA ALA A 194 5.66 5.07 14.80
C ALA A 194 5.35 6.17 15.84
N GLU A 195 6.38 6.86 16.35
CA GLU A 195 6.19 7.96 17.31
C GLU A 195 5.36 9.10 16.72
N ALA A 196 5.65 9.52 15.49
CA ALA A 196 4.94 10.60 14.82
C ALA A 196 3.47 10.24 14.54
N LEU A 197 3.20 9.04 14.04
CA LEU A 197 1.84 8.55 13.78
C LEU A 197 1.02 8.40 15.06
N ALA A 198 1.65 7.92 16.13
CA ALA A 198 0.95 7.71 17.40
C ALA A 198 0.64 9.06 18.10
N GLY A 199 1.44 10.10 17.89
CA GLY A 199 1.29 11.40 18.54
C GLY A 199 1.41 11.29 20.08
N VAL A 200 2.16 10.31 20.59
CA VAL A 200 2.24 10.00 22.03
C VAL A 200 3.61 10.39 22.58
N GLU A 201 3.61 11.06 23.74
CA GLU A 201 4.81 11.25 24.56
C GLU A 201 5.15 9.95 25.32
N GLY A 202 6.39 9.49 25.23
CA GLY A 202 6.87 8.32 25.98
C GLY A 202 7.64 7.27 25.18
N GLY A 203 8.05 7.59 23.95
CA GLY A 203 9.02 6.80 23.19
C GLY A 203 8.41 5.75 22.27
N PRO A 204 9.27 5.11 21.44
CA PRO A 204 8.83 4.27 20.32
C PRO A 204 8.07 3.01 20.74
N GLN A 205 8.38 2.39 21.88
CA GLN A 205 7.66 1.18 22.31
C GLN A 205 6.17 1.48 22.59
N ARG A 206 5.90 2.59 23.31
CA ARG A 206 4.52 3.00 23.62
C ARG A 206 3.75 3.36 22.36
N ALA A 207 4.43 4.00 21.40
CA ALA A 207 3.86 4.32 20.10
C ALA A 207 3.48 3.05 19.32
N LEU A 208 4.38 2.07 19.23
CA LEU A 208 4.12 0.78 18.60
C LEU A 208 2.95 0.04 19.27
N ASP A 209 2.93 -0.01 20.60
CA ASP A 209 1.84 -0.67 21.35
C ASP A 209 0.48 0.00 21.10
N LYS A 210 0.45 1.34 20.99
CA LYS A 210 -0.78 2.09 20.67
C LYS A 210 -1.23 1.76 19.25
N LEU A 211 -0.35 1.90 18.26
CA LEU A 211 -0.68 1.66 16.86
C LEU A 211 -1.15 0.21 16.63
N MET A 212 -0.52 -0.77 17.28
CA MET A 212 -0.97 -2.17 17.21
C MET A 212 -2.38 -2.40 17.76
N ARG A 213 -2.83 -1.61 18.74
CA ARG A 213 -4.23 -1.65 19.22
C ARG A 213 -5.17 -1.01 18.21
N GLU A 214 -4.79 0.16 17.68
CA GLU A 214 -5.62 0.94 16.75
C GLU A 214 -5.81 0.23 15.41
N THR A 215 -4.78 -0.47 14.90
CA THR A 215 -4.88 -1.22 13.64
C THR A 215 -5.43 -2.64 13.81
N SER A 216 -5.72 -3.07 15.04
CA SER A 216 -5.98 -4.49 15.35
C SER A 216 -7.15 -5.12 14.60
N LEU A 217 -8.16 -4.32 14.20
CA LEU A 217 -9.31 -4.76 13.41
C LEU A 217 -9.04 -4.78 11.90
N LEU A 218 -8.07 -3.98 11.45
CA LEU A 218 -7.68 -3.87 10.04
C LEU A 218 -6.56 -4.84 9.64
N THR A 219 -5.90 -5.45 10.63
CA THR A 219 -4.79 -6.38 10.44
C THR A 219 -5.26 -7.82 10.66
N PRO A 220 -5.03 -8.75 9.70
CA PRO A 220 -5.30 -10.17 9.88
C PRO A 220 -4.64 -10.75 11.14
N SER A 221 -5.30 -11.72 11.78
CA SER A 221 -4.86 -12.26 13.08
C SER A 221 -3.46 -12.87 13.05
N ASN A 222 -3.11 -13.57 11.97
CA ASN A 222 -1.78 -14.14 11.73
C ASN A 222 -0.70 -13.05 11.55
N VAL A 223 -0.99 -12.01 10.77
CA VAL A 223 -0.08 -10.86 10.58
C VAL A 223 0.10 -10.12 11.89
N ARG A 224 -0.99 -9.82 12.60
CA ARG A 224 -0.98 -9.14 13.90
C ARG A 224 -0.12 -9.90 14.92
N THR A 225 -0.26 -11.22 14.99
CA THR A 225 0.53 -12.06 15.90
C THR A 225 2.03 -11.99 15.57
N ARG A 226 2.39 -12.03 14.27
CA ARG A 226 3.79 -11.89 13.83
C ARG A 226 4.36 -10.51 14.17
N LEU A 227 3.60 -9.45 13.91
CA LEU A 227 4.00 -8.07 14.23
C LEU A 227 4.14 -7.86 15.74
N GLN A 228 3.18 -8.32 16.55
CA GLN A 228 3.27 -8.24 18.01
C GLN A 228 4.55 -8.85 18.56
N ARG A 229 4.92 -10.06 18.09
CA ARG A 229 6.19 -10.70 18.48
C ARG A 229 7.39 -9.90 18.00
N HIS A 230 7.33 -9.39 16.77
CA HIS A 230 8.42 -8.59 16.21
C HIS A 230 8.67 -7.30 17.01
N TRP A 231 7.63 -6.69 17.57
CA TRP A 231 7.75 -5.43 18.30
C TRP A 231 8.26 -5.54 19.74
N VAL A 232 8.30 -6.73 20.35
CA VAL A 232 8.72 -6.90 21.75
C VAL A 232 10.14 -6.37 21.98
N ASP A 233 11.10 -6.79 21.15
CA ASP A 233 12.52 -6.40 21.29
C ASP A 233 12.93 -5.34 20.26
N PHE A 234 11.98 -4.60 19.69
CA PHE A 234 12.27 -3.71 18.57
C PHE A 234 13.13 -2.51 18.97
N VAL A 235 12.79 -1.87 20.11
CA VAL A 235 13.51 -0.69 20.59
C VAL A 235 14.92 -1.06 21.01
N ASP A 236 15.11 -2.22 21.65
CA ASP A 236 16.42 -2.71 22.04
C ASP A 236 17.30 -2.99 20.81
N ARG A 237 16.77 -3.70 19.80
CA ARG A 237 17.45 -3.90 18.51
C ARG A 237 17.86 -2.58 17.86
N ARG A 238 16.94 -1.61 17.80
CA ARG A 238 17.20 -0.27 17.26
C ARG A 238 18.29 0.46 18.05
N ASN A 239 18.28 0.37 19.38
CA ASN A 239 19.27 1.02 20.24
C ASN A 239 20.66 0.40 20.09
N VAL A 240 20.76 -0.93 19.98
CA VAL A 240 22.04 -1.62 19.77
C VAL A 240 22.67 -1.19 18.44
N LEU A 241 21.87 -1.08 17.36
CA LEU A 241 22.34 -0.63 16.05
C LEU A 241 22.78 0.83 16.00
N THR A 242 22.25 1.69 16.89
CA THR A 242 22.50 3.14 16.84
C THR A 242 23.46 3.66 17.90
N HIS A 243 23.50 3.04 19.07
CA HIS A 243 24.27 3.53 20.21
C HIS A 243 25.50 2.68 20.52
N ILE A 244 25.72 1.56 19.80
CA ILE A 244 26.84 0.61 19.99
C ILE A 244 27.06 0.33 21.48
N ARG A 245 26.00 -0.10 22.16
CA ARG A 245 26.04 -0.59 23.54
C ARG A 245 25.42 -1.98 23.57
N ALA A 246 25.96 -2.87 24.41
CA ALA A 246 25.23 -4.08 24.76
C ALA A 246 23.93 -3.64 25.46
N ASP A 247 22.78 -4.13 24.99
CA ASP A 247 21.52 -3.88 25.68
C ASP A 247 21.49 -4.62 27.04
N THR A 248 20.47 -4.34 27.84
CA THR A 248 20.25 -5.01 29.13
C THR A 248 19.95 -6.51 28.99
N ALA A 249 19.65 -7.00 27.79
CA ALA A 249 19.36 -8.40 27.46
C ALA A 249 20.57 -9.16 26.89
N GLY A 250 21.70 -8.48 26.64
CA GLY A 250 22.93 -9.05 26.13
C GLY A 250 23.07 -9.07 24.61
N MET A 251 22.17 -8.45 23.83
CA MET A 251 22.32 -8.36 22.37
C MET A 251 23.46 -7.42 21.99
N THR A 252 24.34 -7.90 21.11
CA THR A 252 25.47 -7.14 20.58
C THR A 252 25.18 -6.54 19.20
N PHE A 253 25.94 -5.52 18.82
CA PHE A 253 25.89 -4.91 17.49
C PHE A 253 26.09 -5.93 16.36
N THR A 254 27.02 -6.87 16.55
CA THR A 254 27.29 -7.93 15.56
C THR A 254 26.08 -8.85 15.40
N GLU A 255 25.37 -9.18 16.47
CA GLU A 255 24.17 -10.02 16.39
C GLU A 255 23.00 -9.27 15.73
N ALA A 256 22.78 -8.01 16.08
CA ALA A 256 21.74 -7.18 15.49
C ALA A 256 21.95 -6.94 13.98
N THR A 257 23.21 -6.75 13.57
CA THR A 257 23.57 -6.66 12.14
C THR A 257 23.40 -7.97 11.42
N VAL A 258 23.71 -9.13 12.04
CA VAL A 258 23.44 -10.45 11.44
C VAL A 258 21.94 -10.65 11.19
N GLN A 259 21.08 -10.26 12.13
CA GLN A 259 19.63 -10.32 11.91
C GLN A 259 19.19 -9.42 10.75
N SER A 260 19.86 -8.28 10.52
CA SER A 260 19.51 -7.38 9.42
C SER A 260 20.08 -7.79 8.05
N LYS A 261 20.71 -8.98 7.93
CA LYS A 261 21.33 -9.47 6.69
C LYS A 261 20.36 -9.94 5.61
N THR A 262 19.09 -10.18 5.95
CA THR A 262 18.12 -10.66 4.98
C THR A 262 16.85 -9.83 5.00
N TRP A 263 16.25 -9.68 3.82
CA TRP A 263 14.97 -8.99 3.67
C TRP A 263 13.90 -9.53 4.62
N GLN A 264 13.89 -10.85 4.86
CA GLN A 264 12.92 -11.49 5.76
C GLN A 264 12.87 -10.87 7.16
N HIS A 265 13.99 -10.34 7.66
CA HIS A 265 14.05 -9.70 8.97
C HIS A 265 13.59 -8.24 8.95
N LEU A 266 13.82 -7.52 7.84
CA LEU A 266 13.35 -6.15 7.65
C LEU A 266 11.88 -6.10 7.26
N LYS A 267 11.39 -7.15 6.59
CA LYS A 267 10.03 -7.26 6.05
C LYS A 267 8.98 -6.97 7.10
N LEU A 268 9.08 -7.55 8.30
CA LEU A 268 8.11 -7.33 9.38
C LEU A 268 8.08 -5.87 9.85
N THR A 269 9.23 -5.19 9.85
CA THR A 269 9.30 -3.77 10.18
C THR A 269 8.56 -2.94 9.14
N VAL A 270 8.86 -3.17 7.86
CA VAL A 270 8.25 -2.44 6.74
C VAL A 270 6.75 -2.75 6.62
N GLU A 271 6.37 -4.02 6.81
CA GLU A 271 4.99 -4.50 6.83
C GLU A 271 4.19 -3.73 7.89
N GLY A 272 4.65 -3.74 9.14
CA GLY A 272 3.91 -3.10 10.23
C GLY A 272 3.82 -1.58 10.11
N ILE A 273 4.89 -0.89 9.69
CA ILE A 273 4.83 0.55 9.42
C ILE A 273 3.87 0.87 8.27
N THR A 274 3.86 0.05 7.22
CA THR A 274 2.92 0.21 6.10
C THR A 274 1.48 0.06 6.58
N TYR A 275 1.17 -0.91 7.45
CA TYR A 275 -0.16 -1.02 8.07
C TYR A 275 -0.53 0.24 8.88
N PHE A 276 0.40 0.81 9.64
CA PHE A 276 0.14 2.02 10.44
C PHE A 276 -0.11 3.25 9.56
N VAL A 277 0.69 3.44 8.51
CA VAL A 277 0.52 4.53 7.54
C VAL A 277 -0.80 4.39 6.80
N CYS A 278 -1.11 3.20 6.26
CA CYS A 278 -2.36 2.96 5.57
C CYS A 278 -3.59 3.07 6.49
N HIS A 279 -3.47 2.72 7.77
CA HIS A 279 -4.53 2.97 8.76
C HIS A 279 -4.79 4.46 8.98
N ALA A 280 -3.73 5.26 9.10
CA ALA A 280 -3.85 6.71 9.26
C ALA A 280 -4.43 7.36 7.99
N ILE A 281 -4.03 6.91 6.80
CA ILE A 281 -4.58 7.38 5.51
C ILE A 281 -6.07 7.05 5.40
N SER A 282 -6.46 5.78 5.59
CA SER A 282 -7.88 5.41 5.49
C SER A 282 -8.72 6.07 6.57
N GLY A 283 -8.15 6.31 7.75
CA GLY A 283 -8.80 7.09 8.81
C GLY A 283 -9.08 8.53 8.41
N TYR A 284 -8.08 9.21 7.87
CA TYR A 284 -8.24 10.57 7.37
C TYR A 284 -9.27 10.64 6.24
N LEU A 285 -9.15 9.79 5.23
CA LEU A 285 -10.04 9.79 4.06
C LEU A 285 -11.46 9.39 4.39
N TYR A 286 -11.69 8.57 5.42
CA TYR A 286 -13.04 8.26 5.87
C TYR A 286 -13.80 9.54 6.27
N GLU A 287 -13.11 10.48 6.90
CA GLU A 287 -13.69 11.74 7.38
C GLU A 287 -13.57 12.89 6.36
N HIS A 288 -12.61 12.80 5.42
CA HIS A 288 -12.27 13.89 4.51
C HIS A 288 -12.32 13.45 3.05
N MET A 289 -12.97 14.27 2.22
CA MET A 289 -12.98 14.10 0.77
C MET A 289 -11.74 14.78 0.17
N PRO A 290 -10.89 14.05 -0.57
CA PRO A 290 -9.71 14.67 -1.19
C PRO A 290 -10.10 15.46 -2.45
N PRO A 291 -9.25 16.40 -2.92
CA PRO A 291 -9.59 17.30 -4.03
C PRO A 291 -10.07 16.63 -5.33
N PRO A 292 -9.49 15.50 -5.80
CA PRO A 292 -9.99 14.79 -6.98
C PRO A 292 -11.42 14.27 -6.85
N VAL A 293 -11.91 14.12 -5.60
CA VAL A 293 -13.22 13.58 -5.28
C VAL A 293 -14.27 14.68 -4.99
N HIS A 294 -13.88 15.95 -4.94
CA HIS A 294 -14.86 17.03 -4.71
C HIS A 294 -15.88 17.13 -5.85
N GLY A 295 -17.12 16.68 -5.69
CA GLY A 295 -18.08 16.56 -6.80
C GLY A 295 -17.82 15.30 -7.64
N ASP A 296 -18.55 15.08 -8.73
CA ASP A 296 -18.46 13.82 -9.48
C ASP A 296 -17.12 13.65 -10.23
N PRO A 297 -16.24 12.70 -9.82
CA PRO A 297 -14.97 12.44 -10.50
C PRO A 297 -15.14 11.99 -11.95
N TRP A 298 -16.27 11.31 -12.25
CA TRP A 298 -16.59 10.81 -13.58
C TRP A 298 -16.64 11.94 -14.62
N GLU A 299 -17.41 12.98 -14.31
CA GLU A 299 -17.57 14.15 -15.17
C GLU A 299 -16.33 15.04 -15.23
N LYS A 300 -15.52 15.02 -14.17
CA LYS A 300 -14.34 15.89 -14.05
C LYS A 300 -13.15 15.44 -14.91
N PHE A 301 -12.78 14.17 -14.81
CA PHE A 301 -11.57 13.67 -15.47
C PHE A 301 -11.68 12.22 -15.94
N ILE A 302 -12.31 11.33 -15.15
CA ILE A 302 -12.28 9.89 -15.44
C ILE A 302 -12.87 9.60 -16.83
N ARG A 303 -14.02 10.17 -17.20
CA ARG A 303 -14.61 9.93 -18.53
C ARG A 303 -13.65 10.33 -19.64
N ARG A 304 -13.06 11.53 -19.56
CA ARG A 304 -12.14 12.05 -20.57
C ARG A 304 -10.89 11.18 -20.72
N ASP A 305 -10.34 10.71 -19.60
CA ASP A 305 -9.08 9.95 -19.60
C ASP A 305 -9.27 8.50 -20.05
N LEU A 306 -10.51 7.99 -19.96
CA LEU A 306 -10.90 6.66 -20.43
C LEU A 306 -11.55 6.66 -21.83
N GLU A 307 -11.97 7.81 -22.36
CA GLU A 307 -12.52 7.94 -23.71
C GLU A 307 -11.50 7.45 -24.75
N VAL A 308 -11.87 6.37 -25.44
CA VAL A 308 -11.10 5.82 -26.55
C VAL A 308 -11.56 6.51 -27.84
N TRP A 309 -10.69 7.32 -28.44
CA TRP A 309 -10.94 7.89 -29.77
C TRP A 309 -10.65 6.81 -30.82
N GLU A 310 -11.68 6.39 -31.57
CA GLU A 310 -11.57 5.49 -32.73
C GLU A 310 -10.91 6.16 -33.95
#